data_AF-A0A397XHZ5-F1
#
_entry.id   AF-A0A397XHZ5-F1
#
_cell.length_a   1.000
_cell.length_b   1.000
_cell.length_c   1.000
_cell.angle_alpha   90.00
_cell.angle_beta   90.00
_cell.angle_gamma   90.00
#
_symmetry.space_group_name_H-M   'P 1'
#
loop_
_entity.id
_entity.type
_entity.pdbx_description
1 polymer ?
#
loop_
_entity_poly.entity_id
_entity_poly.type
_entity_poly.pdbx_seq_one_letter_code
_entity_poly.pdbx_strand_id
1 'polypeptide(L)'
;MGEGEKEGKYFVFTIYFGLFLIVALDVVAGFVAMEAEVAQQECKSPSKKAFMLGLIALGCLLAAHFITVMIGCIISAINIADRIPGFEHRTSRLIHLACISLTWIVATAGAGILMMGIWMNRESRPECGFTNKHFRSLGGKVCFLHAIVSVFMYLAFLISCSTIIFC
;
A
#
# COMPACT_ATOMS: atom_id res chain seq x y z
N MET A 1 -8.83 31.69 19.26
CA MET A 1 -7.50 31.36 18.70
C MET A 1 -6.97 30.01 19.23
N GLY A 2 -7.84 29.00 19.47
CA GLY A 2 -7.40 27.73 20.10
C GLY A 2 -8.08 26.47 19.56
N GLU A 3 -9.05 26.58 18.65
CA GLU A 3 -9.68 25.41 18.01
C GLU A 3 -8.89 25.00 16.76
N GLY A 4 -8.48 25.95 15.91
CA GLY A 4 -7.68 25.66 14.71
C GLY A 4 -6.31 25.00 14.98
N GLU A 5 -5.66 25.30 16.11
CA GLU A 5 -4.38 24.66 16.47
C GLU A 5 -4.56 23.20 16.92
N LYS A 6 -5.70 22.87 17.53
CA LYS A 6 -6.02 21.50 17.97
C LYS A 6 -6.37 20.62 16.77
N GLU A 7 -7.21 21.12 15.86
CA GLU A 7 -7.58 20.42 14.63
C GLU A 7 -6.35 20.07 13.77
N GLY A 8 -5.40 21.01 13.63
CA GLY A 8 -4.14 20.76 12.91
C GLY A 8 -3.28 19.65 13.54
N LYS A 9 -3.20 19.59 14.88
CA LYS A 9 -2.46 18.54 15.60
C LYS A 9 -3.07 17.16 15.41
N TYR A 10 -4.40 17.02 15.48
CA TYR A 10 -5.08 15.74 15.24
C TYR A 10 -4.94 15.27 13.80
N PHE A 11 -4.98 16.20 12.85
CA PHE A 11 -4.78 15.91 11.43
C PHE A 11 -3.38 15.34 11.16
N VAL A 12 -2.34 16.01 11.65
CA VAL A 12 -0.95 15.56 11.53
C VAL A 12 -0.73 14.22 12.23
N PHE A 13 -1.30 14.03 13.43
CA PHE A 13 -1.24 12.75 14.14
C PHE A 13 -1.89 11.61 13.34
N THR A 14 -3.07 11.86 12.75
CA THR A 14 -3.79 10.88 11.93
C THR A 14 -2.98 10.47 10.71
N ILE A 15 -2.29 11.41 10.07
CA ILE A 15 -1.39 11.14 8.95
C ILE A 15 -0.21 10.25 9.36
N TYR A 16 0.48 10.59 10.45
CA TYR A 16 1.60 9.79 10.93
C TYR A 16 1.18 8.38 11.34
N PHE A 17 0.04 8.27 12.02
CA PHE A 17 -0.52 6.98 12.41
C PHE A 17 -0.91 6.15 11.18
N GLY A 18 -1.54 6.76 10.17
CA GLY A 18 -1.87 6.10 8.91
C GLY A 18 -0.64 5.60 8.16
N LEU A 19 0.41 6.42 8.06
CA LEU A 19 1.69 6.02 7.45
C LEU A 19 2.31 4.81 8.16
N PHE A 20 2.34 4.84 9.50
CA PHE A 20 2.85 3.73 10.30
C PHE A 20 2.06 2.44 10.03
N LEU A 21 0.73 2.52 9.99
CA LEU A 21 -0.12 1.37 9.69
C LEU A 21 0.11 0.79 8.30
N ILE A 22 0.24 1.63 7.27
CA ILE A 22 0.51 1.19 5.89
C ILE A 22 1.82 0.43 5.84
N VAL A 23 2.90 1.01 6.37
CA VAL A 23 4.22 0.38 6.39
C VAL A 23 4.18 -0.95 7.15
N ALA A 24 3.54 -0.99 8.32
CA ALA A 24 3.42 -2.22 9.11
C ALA A 24 2.66 -3.32 8.35
N LEU A 25 1.53 -2.98 7.72
CA LEU A 25 0.72 -3.93 6.95
C LEU A 25 1.47 -4.45 5.72
N ASP A 26 2.15 -3.60 4.98
CA ASP A 26 2.92 -3.98 3.79
C ASP A 26 4.14 -4.85 4.15
N VAL A 27 4.82 -4.55 5.26
CA VAL A 27 5.92 -5.37 5.78
C VAL A 27 5.41 -6.75 6.21
N VAL A 28 4.30 -6.80 6.96
CA VAL A 28 3.67 -8.07 7.35
C VAL A 28 3.23 -8.85 6.11
N ALA A 29 2.60 -8.20 5.13
CA ALA A 29 2.21 -8.83 3.88
C ALA A 29 3.42 -9.41 3.13
N GLY A 30 4.52 -8.66 3.05
CA GLY A 30 5.76 -9.09 2.42
C GLY A 30 6.36 -10.33 3.08
N PHE A 31 6.51 -10.32 4.41
CA PHE A 31 7.03 -11.47 5.16
C PHE A 31 6.11 -12.69 5.04
N VAL A 32 4.80 -12.51 5.22
CA VAL A 32 3.82 -13.61 5.11
C VAL A 32 3.78 -14.18 3.70
N ALA A 33 3.94 -13.35 2.66
CA ALA A 33 4.05 -13.83 1.27
C ALA A 33 5.30 -14.68 1.04
N MET A 34 6.43 -14.31 1.64
CA MET A 34 7.67 -15.11 1.60
C MET A 34 7.54 -16.43 2.37
N GLU A 35 6.94 -16.42 3.56
CA GLU A 35 6.64 -17.63 4.33
C GLU A 35 5.70 -18.59 3.58
N ALA A 36 4.72 -18.02 2.86
CA ALA A 36 3.82 -18.80 2.02
C ALA A 36 4.56 -19.47 0.85
N GLU A 37 5.62 -18.84 0.33
CA GLU A 37 6.49 -19.41 -0.69
C GLU A 37 7.27 -20.60 -0.14
N VAL A 38 7.92 -20.47 1.03
CA VAL A 38 8.65 -21.56 1.69
C VAL A 38 7.72 -22.74 1.99
N ALA A 39 6.51 -22.47 2.49
CA ALA A 39 5.51 -23.51 2.74
C ALA A 39 5.00 -24.20 1.46
N GLN A 40 5.18 -23.59 0.29
CA GLN A 40 4.88 -24.17 -1.03
C GLN A 40 6.06 -24.96 -1.62
N GLN A 41 7.30 -24.71 -1.18
CA GLN A 41 8.50 -25.37 -1.71
C GLN A 41 8.57 -26.87 -1.39
N GLU A 42 7.86 -27.33 -0.38
CA GLU A 42 7.87 -28.74 0.04
C GLU A 42 7.13 -29.69 -0.93
N CYS A 43 6.51 -29.17 -2.02
CA CYS A 43 5.82 -29.93 -3.09
C CYS A 43 4.95 -31.12 -2.61
N LYS A 44 4.43 -31.04 -1.39
CA LYS A 44 3.35 -31.89 -0.90
C LYS A 44 2.04 -31.31 -1.44
N SER A 45 1.01 -32.15 -1.55
CA SER A 45 -0.37 -31.79 -1.89
C SER A 45 -0.81 -30.40 -1.38
N PRO A 46 -1.77 -29.73 -2.04
CA PRO A 46 -2.21 -28.36 -1.74
C PRO A 46 -2.10 -27.98 -0.27
N SER A 47 -1.13 -27.11 0.05
CA SER A 47 -0.81 -26.76 1.43
C SER A 47 -1.84 -25.77 1.95
N LYS A 48 -2.66 -26.20 2.91
CA LYS A 48 -3.60 -25.31 3.64
C LYS A 48 -2.88 -24.13 4.27
N LYS A 49 -1.64 -24.32 4.74
CA LYS A 49 -0.81 -23.27 5.35
C LYS A 49 -0.43 -22.21 4.32
N ALA A 50 0.08 -22.61 3.15
CA ALA A 50 0.44 -21.66 2.08
C ALA A 50 -0.80 -20.89 1.57
N PHE A 51 -1.96 -21.55 1.46
CA PHE A 51 -3.22 -20.90 1.11
C PHE A 51 -3.59 -19.80 2.11
N MET A 52 -3.60 -20.14 3.42
CA MET A 52 -3.98 -19.21 4.49
C MET A 52 -3.03 -18.01 4.58
N LEU A 53 -1.72 -18.24 4.48
CA LEU A 53 -0.72 -17.17 4.46
C LEU A 53 -0.93 -16.24 3.25
N GLY A 54 -1.29 -16.78 2.08
CA GLY A 54 -1.67 -15.95 0.93
C GLY A 54 -2.83 -15.02 1.17
N LEU A 55 -3.92 -15.56 1.74
CA LEU A 55 -5.09 -14.76 2.06
C LEU A 55 -4.77 -13.68 3.09
N ILE A 56 -3.93 -13.97 4.08
CA ILE A 56 -3.45 -12.98 5.05
C ILE A 56 -2.65 -11.89 4.33
N ALA A 57 -1.68 -12.25 3.49
CA ALA A 57 -0.88 -11.27 2.75
C ALA A 57 -1.74 -10.39 1.82
N LEU A 58 -2.68 -11.00 1.08
CA LEU A 58 -3.63 -10.29 0.24
C LEU A 58 -4.52 -9.35 1.05
N GLY A 59 -5.02 -9.81 2.20
CA GLY A 59 -5.82 -9.00 3.12
C GLY A 59 -5.05 -7.80 3.67
N CYS A 60 -3.80 -8.00 4.10
CA CYS A 60 -2.93 -6.93 4.56
C CYS A 60 -2.67 -5.88 3.46
N LEU A 61 -2.38 -6.31 2.23
CA LEU A 61 -2.17 -5.40 1.09
C LEU A 61 -3.44 -4.60 0.76
N LEU A 62 -4.62 -5.24 0.76
CA LEU A 62 -5.89 -4.56 0.53
C LEU A 62 -6.22 -3.56 1.64
N ALA A 63 -5.96 -3.91 2.91
CA ALA A 63 -6.15 -3.01 4.04
C ALA A 63 -5.19 -1.80 3.95
N ALA A 64 -3.92 -2.03 3.64
CA ALA A 64 -2.94 -0.97 3.44
C ALA A 64 -3.38 -0.03 2.31
N HIS A 65 -3.79 -0.60 1.17
CA HIS A 65 -4.28 0.17 0.03
C HIS A 65 -5.52 1.01 0.38
N PHE A 66 -6.48 0.44 1.12
CA PHE A 66 -7.67 1.15 1.57
C PHE A 66 -7.32 2.35 2.45
N ILE A 67 -6.38 2.20 3.40
CA ILE A 67 -5.90 3.30 4.25
C ILE A 67 -5.22 4.38 3.40
N THR A 68 -4.36 3.99 2.45
CA THR A 68 -3.71 4.93 1.51
C THR A 68 -4.73 5.73 0.72
N VAL A 69 -5.78 5.08 0.20
CA VAL A 69 -6.86 5.74 -0.56
C VAL A 69 -7.66 6.70 0.32
N MET A 70 -8.06 6.27 1.52
CA MET A 70 -8.80 7.11 2.47
C MET A 70 -8.07 8.40 2.80
N ILE A 71 -6.76 8.30 3.09
CA ILE A 71 -5.96 9.47 3.44
C ILE A 71 -5.69 10.35 2.20
N GLY A 72 -5.45 9.75 1.03
CA GLY A 72 -5.39 10.50 -0.23
C GLY A 72 -6.67 11.30 -0.53
N CYS A 73 -7.85 10.73 -0.26
CA CYS A 73 -9.13 11.43 -0.41
C CYS A 73 -9.27 12.61 0.56
N ILE A 74 -8.90 12.44 1.83
CA ILE A 74 -8.95 13.52 2.84
C ILE A 74 -8.02 14.66 2.41
N ILE A 75 -6.80 14.35 1.98
CA ILE A 75 -5.83 15.35 1.52
C ILE A 75 -6.34 16.09 0.27
N SER A 76 -6.92 15.36 -0.68
CA SER A 76 -7.51 15.96 -1.89
C SER A 76 -8.65 16.93 -1.54
N ALA A 77 -9.51 16.56 -0.59
CA ALA A 77 -10.59 17.41 -0.13
C ALA A 77 -10.09 18.72 0.51
N ILE A 78 -9.02 18.65 1.31
CA ILE A 78 -8.40 19.84 1.94
C ILE A 78 -7.81 20.78 0.89
N ASN A 79 -7.04 20.25 -0.07
CA ASN A 79 -6.46 21.05 -1.16
C ASN A 79 -7.53 21.74 -2.02
N ILE A 80 -8.71 21.14 -2.18
CA ILE A 80 -9.83 21.73 -2.93
C ILE A 80 -10.51 22.85 -2.13
N ALA A 81 -10.59 22.72 -0.80
CA ALA A 81 -11.18 23.72 0.09
C ALA A 81 -10.31 24.97 0.22
N ASP A 82 -8.98 24.82 0.26
CA ASP A 82 -7.99 25.90 0.35
C ASP A 82 -7.65 26.54 -1.02
N ARG A 83 -8.66 27.04 -1.74
CA ARG A 83 -8.44 27.74 -3.02
C ARG A 83 -7.75 29.10 -2.83
N ILE A 84 -6.42 29.11 -2.71
CA ILE A 84 -5.61 30.32 -2.88
C ILE A 84 -5.04 30.37 -4.31
N PRO A 85 -5.28 31.44 -5.08
CA PRO A 85 -4.83 31.53 -6.47
C PRO A 85 -3.35 31.94 -6.57
N GLY A 86 -2.47 31.01 -6.96
CA GLY A 86 -1.07 31.36 -7.22
C GLY A 86 -0.11 30.17 -7.29
N PHE A 87 0.23 29.75 -8.51
CA PHE A 87 1.50 29.12 -8.93
C PHE A 87 2.01 27.78 -8.33
N GLU A 88 1.70 27.34 -7.10
CA GLU A 88 2.16 26.01 -6.59
C GLU A 88 1.12 24.87 -6.71
N HIS A 89 -0.16 25.21 -6.91
CA HIS A 89 -1.28 24.26 -6.83
C HIS A 89 -1.36 23.24 -7.98
N ARG A 90 -0.81 23.53 -9.17
CA ARG A 90 -0.91 22.62 -10.32
C ARG A 90 0.03 21.42 -10.19
N THR A 91 1.24 21.64 -9.69
CA THR A 91 2.29 20.61 -9.61
C THR A 91 2.00 19.64 -8.47
N SER A 92 1.61 20.13 -7.28
CA SER A 92 1.22 19.28 -6.16
C SER A 92 0.00 18.40 -6.49
N ARG A 93 -0.99 18.94 -7.20
CA ARG A 93 -2.15 18.19 -7.69
C ARG A 93 -1.78 17.11 -8.69
N LEU A 94 -0.90 17.41 -9.65
CA LEU A 94 -0.41 16.43 -10.62
C LEU A 94 0.41 15.32 -9.94
N ILE A 95 1.26 15.67 -8.97
CA ILE A 95 2.02 14.71 -8.17
C ILE A 95 1.06 13.81 -7.38
N HIS A 96 0.04 14.37 -6.76
CA HIS A 96 -0.94 13.60 -5.99
C HIS A 96 -1.70 12.61 -6.89
N LEU A 97 -2.19 13.07 -8.05
CA LEU A 97 -2.87 12.21 -9.03
C LEU A 97 -1.92 11.12 -9.57
N ALA A 98 -0.66 11.47 -9.84
CA ALA A 98 0.36 10.51 -10.28
C ALA A 98 0.63 9.45 -9.20
N CYS A 99 0.82 9.86 -7.95
CA CYS A 99 1.03 8.95 -6.81
C CYS A 99 -0.17 8.02 -6.58
N ILE A 100 -1.41 8.54 -6.61
CA ILE A 100 -2.60 7.70 -6.53
C ILE A 100 -2.64 6.71 -7.69
N SER A 101 -2.39 7.16 -8.92
CA SER A 101 -2.42 6.24 -10.06
C SER A 101 -1.35 5.15 -9.95
N LEU A 102 -0.15 5.48 -9.46
CA LEU A 102 0.92 4.53 -9.20
C LEU A 102 0.58 3.54 -8.08
N THR A 103 -0.04 3.99 -6.97
CA THR A 103 -0.42 3.07 -5.89
C THR A 103 -1.48 2.07 -6.34
N TRP A 104 -2.42 2.48 -7.20
CA TRP A 104 -3.39 1.57 -7.82
C TRP A 104 -2.74 0.55 -8.76
N ILE A 105 -1.77 0.96 -9.58
CA ILE A 105 -1.03 0.03 -10.45
C ILE A 105 -0.26 -1.00 -9.60
N VAL A 106 0.46 -0.53 -8.58
CA VAL A 106 1.24 -1.41 -7.69
C VAL A 106 0.32 -2.34 -6.91
N ALA A 107 -0.80 -1.84 -6.38
CA ALA A 107 -1.75 -2.65 -5.62
C ALA A 107 -2.45 -3.70 -6.49
N THR A 108 -2.91 -3.34 -7.70
CA THR A 108 -3.56 -4.30 -8.62
C THR A 108 -2.58 -5.35 -9.12
N ALA A 109 -1.34 -4.97 -9.45
CA ALA A 109 -0.28 -5.91 -9.79
C ALA A 109 0.02 -6.86 -8.62
N GLY A 110 0.23 -6.32 -7.42
CA GLY A 110 0.52 -7.11 -6.21
C GLY A 110 -0.61 -8.08 -5.85
N ALA A 111 -1.85 -7.58 -5.82
CA ALA A 111 -3.03 -8.38 -5.55
C ALA A 111 -3.25 -9.46 -6.62
N GLY A 112 -3.07 -9.14 -7.91
CA GLY A 112 -3.19 -10.10 -9.00
C GLY A 112 -2.17 -11.22 -8.89
N ILE A 113 -0.92 -10.88 -8.60
CA ILE A 113 0.16 -11.85 -8.40
C ILE A 113 -0.09 -12.74 -7.17
N LEU A 114 -0.53 -12.17 -6.04
CA LEU A 114 -0.89 -12.92 -4.84
C LEU A 114 -2.09 -13.85 -5.09
N MET A 115 -3.13 -13.36 -5.77
CA MET A 115 -4.32 -14.13 -6.13
C MET A 115 -3.99 -15.29 -7.06
N MET A 116 -3.12 -15.08 -8.05
CA MET A 116 -2.59 -16.16 -8.89
C MET A 116 -1.84 -17.20 -8.05
N GLY A 117 -1.00 -16.78 -7.09
CA GLY A 117 -0.31 -17.69 -6.17
C GLY A 117 -1.25 -18.52 -5.29
N ILE A 118 -2.37 -17.92 -4.84
CA ILE A 118 -3.43 -18.59 -4.08
C ILE A 118 -4.20 -19.59 -4.97
N TRP A 119 -4.59 -19.16 -6.17
CA TRP A 119 -5.34 -19.96 -7.13
C TRP A 119 -4.56 -21.19 -7.57
N MET A 120 -3.28 -21.01 -7.91
CA MET A 120 -2.37 -22.08 -8.29
C MET A 120 -2.13 -23.08 -7.14
N ASN A 121 -2.25 -22.65 -5.87
CA ASN A 121 -2.17 -23.55 -4.72
C ASN A 121 -3.48 -24.31 -4.45
N ARG A 122 -4.62 -23.85 -4.98
CA ARG A 122 -5.91 -24.53 -4.84
C ARG A 122 -6.06 -25.68 -5.84
N GLU A 123 -5.52 -25.52 -7.04
CA GLU A 123 -5.59 -26.53 -8.10
C GLU A 123 -4.59 -27.67 -7.83
N SER A 124 -5.07 -28.90 -7.67
CA SER A 124 -4.22 -30.08 -7.49
C SER A 124 -3.53 -30.45 -8.82
N ARG A 125 -2.33 -29.91 -9.07
CA ARG A 125 -1.52 -30.28 -10.25
C ARG A 125 -0.50 -31.37 -9.88
N PRO A 126 -0.31 -32.40 -10.74
CA PRO A 126 0.66 -33.48 -10.50
C PRO A 126 2.12 -33.04 -10.68
N GLU A 127 2.39 -31.88 -11.28
CA GLU A 127 3.76 -31.42 -11.55
C GLU A 127 4.06 -30.13 -10.79
N CYS A 128 5.04 -30.19 -9.89
CA CYS A 128 5.56 -29.05 -9.15
C CYS A 128 6.44 -28.20 -10.07
N GLY A 129 5.81 -27.44 -10.96
CA GLY A 129 6.48 -26.61 -11.96
C GLY A 129 7.19 -25.39 -11.35
N PHE A 130 8.42 -25.15 -11.83
CA PHE A 130 9.33 -24.04 -11.52
C PHE A 130 8.70 -22.63 -11.59
N THR A 131 7.56 -22.52 -12.27
CA THR A 131 6.76 -21.31 -12.48
C THR A 131 6.18 -20.72 -11.19
N ASN A 132 5.96 -21.52 -10.14
CA ASN A 132 5.27 -21.09 -8.91
C ASN A 132 6.12 -20.26 -7.92
N LYS A 133 7.45 -20.38 -7.96
CA LYS A 133 8.36 -19.66 -7.03
C LYS A 133 8.36 -18.16 -7.30
N HIS A 134 8.32 -17.79 -8.59
CA HIS A 134 8.45 -16.39 -9.00
C HIS A 134 7.23 -15.54 -8.68
N PHE A 135 6.01 -16.06 -8.83
CA PHE A 135 4.81 -15.26 -8.61
C PHE A 135 4.69 -14.83 -7.15
N ARG A 136 4.82 -15.74 -6.19
CA ARG A 136 4.60 -15.37 -4.77
C ARG A 136 5.69 -14.48 -4.19
N SER A 137 6.96 -14.74 -4.56
CA SER A 137 8.10 -13.88 -4.25
C SER A 137 7.95 -12.47 -4.85
N LEU A 138 7.42 -12.39 -6.08
CA LEU A 138 7.17 -11.12 -6.76
C LEU A 138 6.04 -10.34 -6.06
N GLY A 139 4.98 -11.01 -5.61
CA GLY A 139 3.90 -10.40 -4.83
C GLY A 139 4.40 -9.75 -3.53
N GLY A 140 5.28 -10.44 -2.78
CA GLY A 140 5.90 -9.89 -1.58
C GLY A 140 6.77 -8.66 -1.86
N LYS A 141 7.60 -8.70 -2.91
CA LYS A 141 8.40 -7.54 -3.36
C LYS A 141 7.52 -6.35 -3.75
N VAL A 142 6.39 -6.59 -4.38
CA VAL A 142 5.43 -5.55 -4.75
C VAL A 142 4.79 -4.92 -3.51
N CYS A 143 4.55 -5.67 -2.42
CA CYS A 143 4.09 -5.11 -1.15
C CYS A 143 5.12 -4.14 -0.54
N PHE A 144 6.41 -4.48 -0.56
CA PHE A 144 7.47 -3.55 -0.12
C PHE A 144 7.57 -2.30 -1.01
N LEU A 145 7.38 -2.46 -2.34
CA LEU A 145 7.33 -1.32 -3.26
C LEU A 145 6.13 -0.41 -2.96
N HIS A 146 4.97 -0.99 -2.62
CA HIS A 146 3.78 -0.22 -2.21
C HIS A 146 4.05 0.62 -0.96
N ALA A 147 4.75 0.06 0.04
CA ALA A 147 5.15 0.82 1.23
C ALA A 147 6.06 2.01 0.87
N ILE A 148 7.07 1.77 0.04
CA ILE A 148 8.03 2.81 -0.38
C ILE A 148 7.31 3.94 -1.11
N VAL A 149 6.50 3.61 -2.13
CA VAL A 149 5.72 4.61 -2.89
C VAL A 149 4.78 5.39 -1.98
N SER A 150 4.14 4.71 -1.03
CA SER A 150 3.27 5.35 -0.05
C SER A 150 4.05 6.35 0.82
N VAL A 151 5.20 5.98 1.38
CA VAL A 151 6.05 6.88 2.17
C VAL A 151 6.44 8.14 1.39
N PHE A 152 6.89 7.99 0.14
CA PHE A 152 7.25 9.13 -0.70
C PHE A 152 6.08 10.07 -0.96
N MET A 153 4.88 9.52 -1.20
CA MET A 153 3.66 10.32 -1.35
C MET A 153 3.36 11.13 -0.07
N TYR A 154 3.47 10.50 1.10
CA TYR A 154 3.25 11.17 2.38
C TYR A 154 4.29 12.27 2.65
N LEU A 155 5.57 12.01 2.40
CA LEU A 155 6.62 13.01 2.58
C LEU A 155 6.44 14.20 1.63
N ALA A 156 6.11 13.95 0.37
CA ALA A 156 5.81 15.01 -0.59
C ALA A 156 4.64 15.89 -0.10
N PHE A 157 3.59 15.27 0.43
CA PHE A 157 2.48 16.00 1.03
C PHE A 157 2.88 16.82 2.27
N LEU A 158 3.62 16.22 3.21
CA LEU A 158 4.08 16.90 4.42
C LEU A 158 4.96 18.11 4.09
N ILE A 159 5.85 17.98 3.11
CA ILE A 159 6.70 19.09 2.66
C ILE A 159 5.84 20.19 2.05
N SER A 160 4.92 19.86 1.14
CA SER A 160 4.00 20.85 0.55
C SER A 160 3.13 21.54 1.61
N CYS A 161 2.66 20.82 2.63
CA CYS A 161 1.85 21.38 3.71
C CYS A 161 2.69 22.25 4.68
N SER A 162 3.93 21.84 4.97
CA SER A 162 4.84 22.62 5.82
C SER A 162 5.24 23.95 5.18
N THR A 163 5.41 23.99 3.85
CA THR A 163 5.63 25.23 3.10
C THR A 163 4.41 26.17 3.16
N ILE A 164 3.19 25.62 3.26
CA ILE A 164 1.94 26.39 3.36
C ILE A 164 1.69 26.89 4.80
N ILE A 165 2.03 26.12 5.83
CA ILE A 165 1.83 26.50 7.25
C ILE A 165 2.83 27.58 7.72
N PHE A 166 4.01 27.66 7.09
CA PHE A 166 5.06 28.64 7.42
C PHE A 166 5.09 29.89 6.51
N CYS A 167 4.04 30.12 5.71
CA CYS A 167 3.89 31.31 4.86
C CYS A 167 2.75 32.20 5.34
#